data_AF-A0A2N0D2T5-F1
#
_entry.id   AF-A0A2N0D2T5-F1
#
_cell.length_a   1.000
_cell.length_b   1.000
_cell.length_c   1.000
_cell.angle_alpha   90.00
_cell.angle_beta   90.00
_cell.angle_gamma   90.00
#
_symmetry.space_group_name_H-M   'P 1'
#
loop_
_entity.id
_entity.type
_entity.pdbx_description
1 polymer ?
#
loop_
_entity_poly.entity_id
_entity_poly.type
_entity_poly.pdbx_seq_one_letter_code
_entity_poly.pdbx_strand_id
1 'polypeptide(L)'
;MNHPPSTEEMRALKKEGMSLRQIGDRFGMSGTGVFYRLGGEKKSRSARPAANDNKIIKMMPHNGGCSTTSGLMPVSLARTAQQVAA
;
A
#
# COMPACT_ATOMS: atom_id res chain seq x y z
N MET A 1 5.18 4.20 -35.72
CA MET A 1 4.72 5.46 -35.10
C MET A 1 4.24 5.13 -33.69
N ASN A 2 5.05 5.39 -32.65
CA ASN A 2 4.64 5.19 -31.26
C ASN A 2 4.18 6.53 -30.71
N HIS A 3 2.89 6.86 -30.90
CA HIS A 3 2.30 8.00 -30.20
C HIS A 3 2.06 7.61 -28.74
N PRO A 4 2.46 8.45 -27.76
CA PRO A 4 2.06 8.23 -26.38
C PRO A 4 0.52 8.22 -26.32
N PRO A 5 -0.10 7.34 -25.51
CA PRO A 5 -1.56 7.24 -25.46
C PRO A 5 -2.16 8.61 -25.13
N SER A 6 -3.02 9.14 -26.00
CA SER A 6 -3.54 10.50 -25.81
C SER A 6 -4.54 10.50 -24.64
N THR A 7 -4.35 11.43 -23.72
CA THR A 7 -5.20 11.57 -22.52
C THR A 7 -6.62 11.98 -22.88
N GLU A 8 -6.79 12.66 -24.00
CA GLU A 8 -8.09 13.10 -24.53
C GLU A 8 -8.93 11.93 -25.04
N GLU A 9 -8.35 11.00 -25.80
CA GLU A 9 -9.04 9.78 -26.26
C GLU A 9 -9.50 8.92 -25.07
N MET A 10 -8.65 8.77 -24.05
CA MET A 10 -9.02 8.04 -22.83
C MET A 10 -10.20 8.71 -22.09
N ARG A 11 -10.29 10.06 -22.11
CA ARG A 11 -11.45 10.78 -21.56
C ARG A 11 -12.71 10.58 -22.39
N ALA A 12 -12.60 10.57 -23.73
CA ALA A 12 -13.73 10.32 -24.62
C ALA A 12 -14.32 8.92 -24.38
N LEU A 13 -13.48 7.88 -24.36
CA LEU A 13 -13.91 6.50 -24.09
C LEU A 13 -14.54 6.34 -22.70
N LYS A 14 -14.02 7.05 -21.69
CA LYS A 14 -14.64 7.05 -20.36
C LYS A 14 -16.02 7.74 -20.38
N LYS A 15 -16.20 8.81 -21.16
CA LYS A 15 -17.50 9.48 -21.33
C LYS A 15 -18.52 8.57 -22.03
N GLU A 16 -18.07 7.71 -22.94
CA GLU A 16 -18.90 6.67 -23.59
C GLU A 16 -19.31 5.54 -22.63
N GLY A 17 -18.82 5.55 -21.38
CA GLY A 17 -19.15 4.55 -20.36
C GLY A 17 -18.22 3.33 -20.35
N MET A 18 -17.12 3.36 -21.10
CA MET A 18 -16.14 2.28 -21.10
C MET A 18 -15.43 2.18 -19.74
N SER A 19 -15.24 0.95 -19.25
CA SER A 19 -14.51 0.73 -18.00
C SER A 19 -13.01 1.03 -18.15
N LEU A 20 -12.37 1.42 -17.04
CA LEU A 20 -10.92 1.71 -17.03
C LEU A 20 -10.06 0.52 -17.48
N ARG A 21 -10.54 -0.71 -17.27
CA ARG A 21 -9.86 -1.93 -17.72
C ARG A 21 -9.90 -2.06 -19.24
N GLN A 22 -11.07 -1.90 -19.84
CA GLN A 22 -11.25 -1.94 -21.30
C GLN A 22 -10.46 -0.83 -22.01
N ILE A 23 -10.40 0.37 -21.42
CA ILE A 23 -9.55 1.46 -21.92
C ILE A 23 -8.07 1.03 -21.83
N GLY A 24 -7.67 0.43 -20.71
CA GLY A 24 -6.32 -0.09 -20.52
C GLY A 24 -5.92 -1.14 -21.56
N ASP A 25 -6.80 -2.10 -21.84
CA ASP A 25 -6.57 -3.17 -22.82
C ASP A 25 -6.31 -2.60 -24.24
N ARG A 26 -6.98 -1.50 -24.62
CA ARG A 26 -6.76 -0.82 -25.90
C ARG A 26 -5.40 -0.12 -26.01
N PHE A 27 -4.92 0.44 -24.91
CA PHE A 27 -3.68 1.23 -24.87
C PHE A 27 -2.49 0.47 -24.27
N GLY A 28 -2.64 -0.83 -24.00
CA GLY A 28 -1.58 -1.64 -23.37
C GLY A 28 -1.23 -1.18 -21.95
N MET A 29 -2.19 -0.64 -21.20
CA MET A 29 -1.98 -0.12 -19.85
C MET A 29 -2.84 -0.86 -18.82
N SER A 30 -2.37 -0.91 -17.58
CA SER A 30 -3.23 -1.36 -16.48
C SER A 30 -4.36 -0.36 -16.23
N GLY A 31 -5.52 -0.83 -15.79
CA GLY A 31 -6.64 0.07 -15.43
C GLY A 31 -6.28 1.07 -14.31
N THR A 32 -5.31 0.73 -13.45
CA THR A 32 -4.75 1.67 -12.47
C THR A 32 -3.90 2.76 -13.15
N GLY A 33 -3.14 2.41 -14.19
CA GLY A 33 -2.40 3.39 -14.99
C GLY A 33 -3.34 4.37 -15.71
N VAL A 34 -4.45 3.88 -16.27
CA VAL A 34 -5.51 4.72 -16.84
C VAL A 34 -6.10 5.67 -15.78
N PHE A 35 -6.39 5.16 -14.58
CA PHE A 35 -6.91 5.97 -13.47
C PHE A 35 -6.02 7.17 -13.15
N TYR A 36 -4.71 6.96 -12.97
CA TYR A 36 -3.78 8.05 -12.65
C TYR A 36 -3.56 9.00 -13.83
N ARG A 37 -3.51 8.50 -15.07
CA ARG A 37 -3.41 9.37 -16.26
C ARG A 37 -4.62 10.29 -16.42
N LEU A 38 -5.80 9.84 -16.00
CA LEU A 38 -7.01 10.66 -16.00
C LEU A 38 -7.10 11.65 -14.82
N GLY A 39 -6.06 11.75 -13.98
CA GLY A 39 -6.04 12.64 -12.81
C GLY A 39 -6.72 12.04 -11.58
N GLY A 40 -6.88 10.72 -11.52
CA GLY A 40 -7.44 10.05 -10.36
C GLY A 40 -6.50 10.13 -9.15
N GLU A 41 -7.01 10.63 -8.03
CA GLU A 41 -6.31 10.60 -6.74
C GLU A 41 -6.82 9.44 -5.89
N LYS A 42 -5.91 8.60 -5.39
CA LYS A 42 -6.29 7.60 -4.37
C LYS A 42 -6.38 8.31 -3.03
N LYS A 43 -7.57 8.27 -2.42
CA LYS A 43 -7.73 8.69 -1.03
C LYS A 43 -6.76 7.91 -0.16
N SER A 44 -5.90 8.63 0.56
CA SER A 44 -5.08 8.02 1.61
C SER A 44 -6.03 7.38 2.61
N ARG A 45 -5.84 6.09 2.88
CA ARG A 45 -6.57 5.47 3.99
C ARG A 45 -5.98 6.08 5.24
N SER A 46 -6.82 6.62 6.13
CA SER A 46 -6.36 7.02 7.46
C SER A 46 -5.61 5.84 8.07
N ALA A 47 -4.46 6.13 8.66
CA ALA A 47 -3.70 5.12 9.39
C ALA A 47 -4.66 4.51 10.43
N ARG A 48 -4.91 3.20 10.32
CA ARG A 48 -5.63 2.50 11.37
C ARG A 48 -4.77 2.60 12.62
N PRO A 49 -5.34 2.87 13.81
CA PRO A 49 -4.59 2.78 15.05
C PRO A 49 -3.93 1.40 15.13
N ALA A 50 -2.72 1.34 15.68
CA ALA A 50 -2.01 0.08 15.70
C ALA A 50 -2.81 -0.90 16.57
N ALA A 51 -3.01 -2.11 16.06
CA ALA A 51 -3.89 -3.10 16.69
C ALA A 51 -3.37 -3.60 18.07
N ASN A 52 -2.22 -3.10 18.54
CA ASN A 52 -1.63 -3.43 19.83
C ASN A 52 -1.72 -2.28 20.86
N ASP A 53 -2.26 -1.11 20.51
CA ASP A 53 -2.16 0.09 21.38
C ASP A 53 -2.90 -0.08 22.72
N ASN A 54 -3.85 -1.03 22.80
CA ASN A 54 -4.62 -1.34 24.03
C ASN A 54 -4.52 -2.81 24.47
N LYS A 55 -3.53 -3.59 23.99
CA LYS A 55 -3.45 -5.03 24.32
C LYS A 55 -2.30 -5.33 25.27
N ILE A 56 -2.64 -5.79 26.47
CA ILE A 56 -1.71 -6.52 27.34
C ILE A 56 -1.35 -7.81 26.60
N ILE A 57 -0.13 -7.90 26.05
CA ILE A 57 0.39 -9.12 25.44
C ILE A 57 0.68 -10.10 26.59
N LYS A 58 -0.29 -10.95 26.92
CA LYS A 58 -0.06 -12.09 27.80
C LYS A 58 0.72 -13.14 27.01
N MET A 59 2.03 -13.21 27.25
CA MET A 59 2.85 -14.32 26.78
C MET A 59 2.46 -15.57 27.55
N MET A 60 1.49 -16.33 27.01
CA MET A 60 1.15 -17.65 27.52
C MET A 60 1.88 -18.68 26.67
N PRO A 61 2.73 -19.53 27.27
CA PRO A 61 3.34 -20.63 26.54
C PRO A 61 2.23 -21.60 26.12
N HIS A 62 1.94 -21.65 24.83
CA HIS A 62 1.10 -22.69 24.25
C HIS A 62 1.96 -23.96 24.17
N ASN A 63 1.95 -24.70 25.27
CA ASN A 63 2.57 -26.01 25.54
C ASN A 63 3.27 -26.71 24.35
N GLY A 64 4.58 -27.02 24.52
CA GLY A 64 5.21 -28.17 23.87
C GLY A 64 6.47 -27.87 23.05
N GLY A 65 7.61 -27.70 23.71
CA GLY A 65 8.91 -28.18 23.23
C GLY A 65 9.54 -27.54 21.99
N CYS A 66 10.29 -26.45 22.18
CA CYS A 66 11.61 -26.24 21.56
C CYS A 66 12.33 -25.06 22.24
N SER A 67 13.38 -25.36 23.00
CA SER A 67 14.47 -24.46 23.45
C SER A 67 14.16 -23.36 24.48
N THR A 68 14.43 -23.67 25.74
CA THR A 68 14.28 -22.85 26.96
C THR A 68 15.37 -21.79 27.21
N THR A 69 16.11 -21.30 26.22
CA THR A 69 17.19 -20.32 26.52
C THR A 69 17.47 -19.24 25.50
N SER A 70 16.97 -19.30 24.26
CA SER A 70 17.26 -18.30 23.22
C SER A 70 16.10 -17.37 22.88
N GLY A 71 14.88 -17.64 23.35
CA GLY A 71 13.67 -16.87 23.04
C GLY A 71 13.32 -15.73 24.00
N LEU A 72 14.12 -15.51 25.05
CA LEU A 72 13.82 -14.56 26.14
C LEU A 72 14.62 -13.25 26.08
N MET A 73 15.17 -12.89 24.92
CA MET A 73 15.80 -11.58 24.75
C MET A 73 14.91 -10.69 23.87
N PRO A 74 14.18 -9.72 24.43
CA PRO A 74 13.52 -8.73 23.60
C PRO A 74 14.58 -7.94 22.83
N VAL A 75 14.55 -8.01 21.50
CA VAL A 75 15.32 -7.10 20.65
C VAL A 75 14.58 -5.77 20.61
N SER A 76 14.66 -5.00 21.70
CA SER A 76 14.29 -3.59 21.69
C SER A 76 15.44 -2.81 21.05
N LEU A 77 15.32 -2.49 19.76
CA LEU A 77 16.17 -1.45 19.15
C LEU A 77 15.70 -0.09 19.66
N ALA A 78 16.62 0.69 20.25
CA ALA A 78 16.35 2.08 20.59
C ALA A 78 16.08 2.87 19.31
N ARG A 79 14.95 3.60 19.24
CA ARG A 79 14.78 4.64 18.22
C ARG A 79 15.75 5.78 18.55
N THR A 80 16.86 5.86 17.84
CA THR A 80 17.65 7.10 17.81
C THR A 80 16.77 8.16 17.16
N ALA A 81 16.28 9.11 17.96
CA ALA A 81 15.79 10.37 17.43
C ALA A 81 17.00 11.09 16.85
N GLN A 82 17.32 10.82 15.58
CA GLN A 82 18.25 11.66 14.85
C GLN A 82 17.51 12.97 14.59
N GLN A 83 17.62 13.88 15.56
CA GLN A 83 17.29 15.27 15.34
C GLN A 83 18.24 15.77 14.26
N VAL A 84 17.69 16.00 13.07
CA VAL A 84 18.38 16.77 12.04
C VAL A 84 18.35 18.20 12.55
N ALA A 85 19.48 18.66 13.08
CA ALA A 85 19.68 20.07 13.38
C ALA A 85 19.67 20.87 12.07
N ALA A 86 18.88 21.94 12.04
CA ALA A 86 18.98 23.02 11.06
C ALA A 86 19.86 24.13 11.64
#